data_AF-A0A938VK83-F1
#
_entry.id   AF-A0A938VK83-F1
#
_cell.length_a   1.000
_cell.length_b   1.000
_cell.length_c   1.000
_cell.angle_alpha   90.00
_cell.angle_beta   90.00
_cell.angle_gamma   90.00
#
_symmetry.space_group_name_H-M   'P 1'
#
loop_
_entity.id
_entity.type
_entity.pdbx_description
1 polymer ?
#
loop_
_entity_poly.entity_id
_entity_poly.type
_entity_poly.pdbx_seq_one_letter_code
_entity_poly.pdbx_strand_id
1 'polypeptide(L)'
;MQLFRKRLVFAWLAGIPLSYFVLGFLGNFYTTNFEIILLAIFFHALISLFFHYLIGKLELDLKSKPVETGMSLVLFAVLVVFIPIMYAAAKQFPNLFDHAAFHLEAGQRLWFAIALLPAYPLFVWALNLARKKNFKQTRFFQFVDENLHGLLLSFLFFIVYLIFASIFNRPSFFRDDIFFDADGNLYRWRFATENYRDYYWRPAHPFVLIIIRPLVGALVLFFKGDWLFAAFTLNALTSALCVFLVWYFVKHATRISHHALLISALFGASSTQLVFASIIETYIYLSAVALVFLILLLKDKPFSAMVLTGLIAFGITISNIGQTFLAHLFVKRNLKQLILYGMISVALVVPLSLLHNFVYPDSQPYFWDLTPLQREGHNSFPPTAQRANYLVRVMALHSVVSPEPLVIIDDDFPFQRTWMFRAAIKKEPMRIARYESVLGEGLVLAWAGMLALGGILFLKNIRKQDNGYFLTFIFT
;
A
#
# COMPACT_ATOMS: atom_id res chain seq x y z
N MET A 1 22.06 16.05 -32.75
CA MET A 1 22.30 17.01 -31.64
C MET A 1 21.04 17.78 -31.22
N GLN A 2 20.17 18.20 -32.15
CA GLN A 2 18.96 19.00 -31.87
C GLN A 2 17.87 18.25 -31.07
N LEU A 3 17.58 16.98 -31.42
CA LEU A 3 16.61 16.13 -30.69
C LEU A 3 17.03 15.91 -29.21
N PHE A 4 18.34 15.78 -28.99
CA PHE A 4 18.92 15.60 -27.66
C PHE A 4 18.71 16.83 -26.76
N ARG A 5 18.85 18.04 -27.30
CA ARG A 5 18.56 19.29 -26.56
C ARG A 5 17.08 19.44 -26.24
N LYS A 6 16.18 19.08 -27.16
CA LYS A 6 14.72 19.15 -26.93
C LYS A 6 14.31 18.24 -25.76
N ARG A 7 14.78 16.99 -25.73
CA ARG A 7 14.44 16.04 -24.66
C ARG A 7 14.92 16.48 -23.26
N LEU A 8 16.05 17.18 -23.14
CA LEU A 8 16.50 17.72 -21.87
C LEU A 8 15.52 18.77 -21.32
N VAL A 9 15.11 19.71 -22.17
CA VAL A 9 14.17 20.78 -21.79
C VAL A 9 12.80 20.21 -21.45
N PHE A 10 12.28 19.29 -22.26
CA PHE A 10 10.99 18.64 -21.98
C PHE A 10 11.00 17.86 -20.67
N ALA A 11 12.08 17.12 -20.38
CA ALA A 11 12.20 16.37 -19.13
C ALA A 11 12.23 17.29 -17.90
N TRP A 12 12.94 18.41 -18.01
CA TRP A 12 13.00 19.43 -16.96
C TRP A 12 11.63 20.07 -16.72
N LEU A 13 10.93 20.50 -17.77
CA LEU A 13 9.57 21.06 -17.66
C LEU A 13 8.55 20.04 -17.12
N ALA A 14 8.58 18.80 -17.60
CA ALA A 14 7.70 17.72 -17.13
C ALA A 14 7.92 17.38 -15.66
N GLY A 15 9.12 17.66 -15.12
CA GLY A 15 9.45 17.46 -13.72
C GLY A 15 8.83 18.48 -12.76
N ILE A 16 8.37 19.65 -13.25
CA ILE A 16 7.90 20.75 -12.40
C ILE A 16 6.70 20.35 -11.53
N PRO A 17 5.61 19.77 -12.07
CA PRO A 17 4.43 19.44 -11.26
C PRO A 17 4.76 18.44 -10.15
N LEU A 18 5.56 17.42 -10.46
CA LEU A 18 5.93 16.40 -9.48
C LEU A 18 6.87 16.97 -8.41
N SER A 19 7.82 17.81 -8.82
CA SER A 19 8.73 18.47 -7.88
C SER A 19 7.95 19.41 -6.96
N TYR A 20 6.98 20.16 -7.49
CA TYR A 20 6.11 21.02 -6.70
C TYR A 20 5.32 20.22 -5.67
N PHE A 21 4.75 19.07 -6.05
CA PHE A 21 4.03 18.21 -5.11
C PHE A 21 4.93 17.70 -3.98
N VAL A 22 6.13 17.17 -4.31
CA VAL A 22 7.09 16.69 -3.31
C VAL A 22 7.52 17.81 -2.38
N LEU A 23 7.84 18.99 -2.92
CA LEU A 23 8.27 20.13 -2.13
C LEU A 23 7.11 20.76 -1.34
N GLY A 24 5.88 20.72 -1.84
CA GLY A 24 4.69 21.14 -1.09
C GLY A 24 4.48 20.26 0.15
N PHE A 25 4.63 18.94 0.01
CA PHE A 25 4.56 18.01 1.13
C PHE A 25 5.72 18.17 2.13
N LEU A 26 6.96 18.34 1.64
CA LEU A 26 8.12 18.54 2.50
C LEU A 26 8.18 19.94 3.12
N GLY A 27 7.54 20.94 2.51
CA GLY A 27 7.51 22.33 2.96
C GLY A 27 6.91 22.50 4.36
N ASN A 28 6.10 21.55 4.82
CA ASN A 28 5.57 21.50 6.19
C ASN A 28 6.67 21.35 7.25
N PHE A 29 7.84 20.80 6.89
CA PHE A 29 8.95 20.52 7.81
C PHE A 29 10.18 21.40 7.52
N TYR A 30 10.38 21.76 6.26
CA TYR A 30 11.50 22.57 5.81
C TYR A 30 11.03 24.00 5.52
N THR A 31 11.04 24.83 6.55
CA THR A 31 10.40 26.15 6.50
C THR A 31 11.31 27.26 5.99
N THR A 32 12.64 27.09 6.05
CA THR A 32 13.57 28.13 5.60
C THR A 32 13.67 28.15 4.08
N ASN A 33 13.76 29.36 3.51
CA ASN A 33 13.91 29.52 2.05
C ASN A 33 15.13 28.77 1.51
N PHE A 34 16.23 28.74 2.29
CA PHE A 34 17.44 28.03 1.91
C PHE A 34 17.23 26.51 1.82
N GLU A 35 16.56 25.89 2.80
CA GLU A 35 16.20 24.46 2.76
C GLU A 35 15.33 24.14 1.55
N ILE A 36 14.30 24.97 1.29
CA ILE A 36 13.42 24.80 0.12
C ILE A 36 14.22 24.86 -1.18
N ILE A 37 15.16 25.80 -1.33
CA ILE A 37 16.00 25.90 -2.52
C ILE A 37 16.84 24.64 -2.71
N LEU A 38 17.53 24.19 -1.64
CA LEU A 38 18.38 23.00 -1.72
C LEU A 38 17.59 21.74 -2.09
N LEU A 39 16.45 21.53 -1.42
CA LEU A 39 15.58 20.39 -1.69
C LEU A 39 14.99 20.47 -3.10
N ALA A 40 14.56 21.66 -3.54
CA ALA A 40 14.02 21.86 -4.87
C ALA A 40 15.08 21.58 -5.95
N ILE A 41 16.31 22.06 -5.78
CA ILE A 41 17.43 21.76 -6.69
C ILE A 41 17.65 20.25 -6.80
N PHE A 42 17.75 19.58 -5.65
CA PHE A 42 18.05 18.16 -5.58
C PHE A 42 16.93 17.30 -6.19
N PHE A 43 15.69 17.44 -5.69
CA PHE A 43 14.57 16.63 -6.15
C PHE A 43 14.20 16.95 -7.61
N HIS A 44 14.22 18.22 -8.02
CA HIS A 44 13.89 18.56 -9.41
C HIS A 44 14.93 18.01 -10.39
N ALA A 45 16.22 18.02 -10.03
CA ALA A 45 17.25 17.40 -10.86
C ALA A 45 17.06 15.88 -10.99
N LEU A 46 16.75 15.18 -9.89
CA LEU A 46 16.47 13.73 -9.91
C LEU A 46 15.21 13.39 -10.71
N ILE A 47 14.13 14.15 -10.51
CA ILE A 47 12.88 13.98 -11.25
C ILE A 47 13.10 14.25 -12.75
N SER A 48 13.90 15.27 -13.09
CA SER A 48 14.27 15.56 -14.48
C SER A 48 15.10 14.42 -15.11
N LEU A 49 16.02 13.79 -14.36
CA LEU A 49 16.73 12.58 -14.82
C LEU A 49 15.76 11.44 -15.11
N PHE A 50 14.79 11.23 -14.23
CA PHE A 50 13.78 10.21 -14.38
C PHE A 50 12.91 10.44 -15.62
N PHE A 51 12.33 11.64 -15.78
CA PHE A 51 11.56 12.00 -16.98
C PHE A 51 12.40 11.93 -18.25
N HIS A 52 13.67 12.33 -18.18
CA HIS A 52 14.57 12.20 -19.31
C HIS A 52 14.66 10.73 -19.72
N TYR A 53 14.91 9.82 -18.78
CA TYR A 53 14.95 8.39 -19.05
C TYR A 53 13.61 7.86 -19.59
N LEU A 54 12.48 8.19 -18.96
CA LEU A 54 11.13 7.78 -19.39
C LEU A 54 10.85 8.17 -20.85
N ILE A 55 11.07 9.43 -21.22
CA ILE A 55 10.80 9.92 -22.58
C ILE A 55 11.60 9.12 -23.61
N GLY A 56 12.87 8.80 -23.31
CA GLY A 56 13.66 8.01 -24.25
C GLY A 56 13.24 6.56 -24.37
N LYS A 57 12.82 5.96 -23.26
CA LYS A 57 12.28 4.60 -23.29
C LYS A 57 10.97 4.58 -24.07
N LEU A 58 10.10 5.55 -23.83
CA LEU A 58 8.86 5.70 -24.56
C LEU A 58 9.07 5.88 -26.07
N GLU A 59 10.03 6.71 -26.49
CA GLU A 59 10.40 6.88 -27.90
C GLU A 59 10.85 5.57 -28.56
N LEU A 60 11.53 4.70 -27.83
CA LEU A 60 11.99 3.39 -28.31
C LEU A 60 10.85 2.36 -28.33
N ASP A 61 10.04 2.33 -27.28
CA ASP A 61 8.94 1.38 -27.11
C ASP A 61 7.78 1.68 -28.08
N LEU A 62 7.48 2.96 -28.36
CA LEU A 62 6.51 3.35 -29.39
C LEU A 62 6.93 2.89 -30.79
N LYS A 63 8.23 2.86 -31.08
CA LYS A 63 8.75 2.39 -32.39
C LYS A 63 8.73 0.87 -32.50
N SER A 64 9.01 0.16 -31.41
CA SER A 64 9.15 -1.30 -31.42
C SER A 64 7.84 -2.04 -31.14
N LYS A 65 6.99 -1.49 -30.26
CA LYS A 65 5.75 -2.10 -29.77
C LYS A 65 4.63 -1.06 -29.61
N PRO A 66 4.14 -0.46 -30.70
CA PRO A 66 3.25 0.70 -30.64
C PRO A 66 1.92 0.43 -29.93
N VAL A 67 1.28 -0.72 -30.18
CA VAL A 67 -0.02 -1.07 -29.60
C VAL A 67 0.09 -1.28 -28.08
N GLU A 68 1.03 -2.13 -27.67
CA GLU A 68 1.33 -2.41 -26.26
C GLU A 68 1.69 -1.16 -25.46
N THR A 69 2.48 -0.28 -26.08
CA THR A 69 2.89 0.99 -25.49
C THR A 69 1.72 1.97 -25.42
N GLY A 70 0.89 2.03 -26.48
CA GLY A 70 -0.32 2.84 -26.53
C GLY A 70 -1.32 2.48 -25.43
N MET A 71 -1.57 1.19 -25.21
CA MET A 71 -2.43 0.73 -24.11
C MET A 71 -1.87 1.14 -22.74
N SER A 72 -0.56 0.99 -22.55
CA SER A 72 0.11 1.38 -21.30
C SER A 72 0.02 2.90 -21.07
N LEU A 73 0.18 3.71 -22.13
CA LEU A 73 0.03 5.15 -22.07
C LEU A 73 -1.40 5.57 -21.69
N VAL A 74 -2.43 4.93 -22.26
CA VAL A 74 -3.82 5.21 -21.90
C VAL A 74 -4.06 4.92 -20.43
N LEU A 75 -3.58 3.78 -19.93
CA LEU A 75 -3.72 3.43 -18.51
C LEU A 75 -3.01 4.45 -17.61
N PHE A 76 -1.75 4.79 -17.90
CA PHE A 76 -1.03 5.79 -17.12
C PHE A 76 -1.67 7.18 -17.20
N ALA A 77 -2.23 7.57 -18.35
CA ALA A 77 -2.97 8.82 -18.48
C ALA A 77 -4.22 8.83 -17.57
N VAL A 78 -4.98 7.73 -17.55
CA VAL A 78 -6.14 7.57 -16.65
C VAL A 78 -5.71 7.69 -15.19
N LEU A 79 -4.61 7.04 -14.80
CA LEU A 79 -4.09 7.09 -13.42
C LEU A 79 -3.54 8.47 -13.04
N VAL A 80 -2.90 9.17 -13.98
CA VAL A 80 -2.43 10.55 -13.76
C VAL A 80 -3.62 11.50 -13.59
N VAL A 81 -4.73 11.28 -14.30
CA VAL A 81 -5.98 12.04 -14.14
C VAL A 81 -6.74 11.63 -12.86
N PHE A 82 -6.61 10.38 -12.42
CA PHE A 82 -7.22 9.89 -11.19
C PHE A 82 -6.72 10.66 -9.95
N ILE A 83 -5.43 10.98 -9.87
CA ILE A 83 -4.83 11.75 -8.76
C ILE A 83 -5.53 13.10 -8.51
N PRO A 84 -5.63 14.03 -9.48
CA PRO A 84 -6.31 15.30 -9.28
C PRO A 84 -7.81 15.14 -9.05
N ILE A 85 -8.47 14.11 -9.57
CA ILE A 85 -9.87 13.81 -9.24
C ILE A 85 -10.01 13.46 -7.75
N MET A 86 -9.17 12.56 -7.24
CA MET A 86 -9.18 12.19 -5.82
C MET A 86 -8.83 13.38 -4.93
N TYR A 87 -7.85 14.19 -5.32
CA TYR A 87 -7.50 15.42 -4.61
C TYR A 87 -8.66 16.43 -4.60
N ALA A 88 -9.32 16.64 -5.74
CA ALA A 88 -10.45 17.57 -5.85
C ALA A 88 -11.65 17.09 -5.02
N ALA A 89 -11.93 15.79 -5.01
CA ALA A 89 -12.96 15.20 -4.15
C ALA A 89 -12.62 15.40 -2.67
N ALA A 90 -11.39 15.11 -2.25
CA ALA A 90 -10.94 15.32 -0.87
C ALA A 90 -11.02 16.79 -0.43
N LYS A 91 -10.70 17.73 -1.32
CA LYS A 91 -10.73 19.17 -1.05
C LYS A 91 -12.12 19.70 -0.68
N GLN A 92 -13.19 19.01 -1.05
CA GLN A 92 -14.56 19.38 -0.66
C GLN A 92 -14.81 19.23 0.85
N PHE A 93 -13.94 18.52 1.57
CA PHE A 93 -14.06 18.22 2.99
C PHE A 93 -12.92 18.87 3.80
N PRO A 94 -12.90 20.21 3.98
CA PRO A 94 -11.79 20.92 4.62
C PRO A 94 -11.57 20.54 6.09
N ASN A 95 -12.61 20.06 6.77
CA ASN A 95 -12.51 19.56 8.15
C ASN A 95 -11.75 18.22 8.25
N LEU A 96 -11.61 17.51 7.12
CA LEU A 96 -10.97 16.19 7.05
C LEU A 96 -9.63 16.25 6.32
N PHE A 97 -9.54 17.08 5.28
CA PHE A 97 -8.38 17.20 4.41
C PHE A 97 -7.74 18.57 4.52
N ASP A 98 -6.59 18.63 5.20
CA ASP A 98 -5.70 19.78 5.13
C ASP A 98 -4.96 19.79 3.79
N HIS A 99 -5.62 20.36 2.80
CA HIS A 99 -5.09 20.46 1.46
C HIS A 99 -3.87 21.40 1.37
N ALA A 100 -3.69 22.32 2.34
CA ALA A 100 -2.55 23.24 2.37
C ALA A 100 -1.24 22.49 2.61
N ALA A 101 -1.28 21.37 3.32
CA ALA A 101 -0.14 20.48 3.54
C ALA A 101 0.47 19.89 2.25
N PHE A 102 -0.17 20.04 1.09
CA PHE A 102 0.35 19.57 -0.21
C PHE A 102 0.72 20.72 -1.17
N HIS A 103 0.73 21.97 -0.69
CA HIS A 103 1.11 23.15 -1.46
C HIS A 103 2.22 23.91 -0.76
N LEU A 104 3.12 24.50 -1.55
CA LEU A 104 4.09 25.44 -1.02
C LEU A 104 3.39 26.72 -0.55
N GLU A 105 3.83 27.21 0.62
CA GLU A 105 3.41 28.52 1.14
C GLU A 105 3.70 29.62 0.13
N ALA A 106 2.90 30.70 0.15
CA ALA A 106 3.00 31.77 -0.85
C ALA A 106 4.43 32.34 -0.97
N GLY A 107 5.13 32.53 0.16
CA GLY A 107 6.51 33.02 0.19
C GLY A 107 7.55 32.04 -0.37
N GLN A 108 7.29 30.73 -0.31
CA GLN A 108 8.20 29.68 -0.78
C GLN A 108 8.12 29.44 -2.29
N ARG A 109 7.01 29.81 -2.93
CA ARG A 109 6.79 29.58 -4.38
C ARG A 109 7.82 30.28 -5.26
N LEU A 110 8.22 31.50 -4.90
CA LEU A 110 9.25 32.24 -5.62
C LEU A 110 10.60 31.52 -5.51
N TRP A 111 10.95 31.04 -4.32
CA TRP A 111 12.21 30.32 -4.08
C TRP A 111 12.26 28.98 -4.79
N PHE A 112 11.13 28.27 -4.86
CA PHE A 112 11.00 27.08 -5.70
C PHE A 112 11.27 27.42 -7.17
N ALA A 113 10.66 28.48 -7.71
CA ALA A 113 10.87 28.90 -9.10
C ALA A 113 12.35 29.28 -9.37
N ILE A 114 12.98 30.02 -8.46
CA ILE A 114 14.41 30.36 -8.53
C ILE A 114 15.27 29.10 -8.53
N ALA A 115 14.94 28.12 -7.67
CA ALA A 115 15.67 26.86 -7.55
C ALA A 115 15.64 25.99 -8.82
N LEU A 116 14.63 26.16 -9.69
CA LEU A 116 14.58 25.44 -10.96
C LEU A 116 15.75 25.80 -11.89
N LEU A 117 16.27 27.04 -11.81
CA LEU A 117 17.38 27.52 -12.63
C LEU A 117 18.69 26.74 -12.36
N PRO A 118 19.21 26.63 -11.13
CA PRO A 118 20.38 25.80 -10.81
C PRO A 118 20.08 24.29 -10.82
N ALA A 119 18.83 23.86 -10.76
CA ALA A 119 18.48 22.45 -10.94
C ALA A 119 18.80 21.93 -12.36
N TYR A 120 18.66 22.77 -13.39
CA TYR A 120 18.96 22.39 -14.78
C TYR A 120 20.44 22.00 -15.01
N PRO A 121 21.46 22.83 -14.65
CA PRO A 121 22.85 22.44 -14.80
C PRO A 121 23.21 21.22 -13.93
N LEU A 122 22.63 21.07 -12.73
CA LEU A 122 22.82 19.87 -11.90
C LEU A 122 22.29 18.61 -12.59
N PHE A 123 21.08 18.68 -13.18
CA PHE A 123 20.50 17.61 -13.98
C PHE A 123 21.41 17.21 -15.16
N VAL A 124 21.90 18.18 -15.92
CA VAL A 124 22.80 17.92 -17.07
C VAL A 124 24.13 17.31 -16.59
N TRP A 125 24.69 17.83 -15.50
CA TRP A 125 25.91 17.29 -14.90
C TRP A 125 25.73 15.84 -14.44
N ALA A 126 24.64 15.55 -13.71
CA ALA A 126 24.33 14.20 -13.24
C ALA A 126 24.11 13.21 -14.40
N LEU A 127 23.46 13.65 -15.49
CA LEU A 127 23.29 12.84 -16.69
C LEU A 127 24.64 12.48 -17.34
N ASN A 128 25.55 13.46 -17.42
CA ASN A 128 26.89 13.25 -17.96
C ASN A 128 27.71 12.30 -17.06
N LEU A 129 27.59 12.45 -15.74
CA LEU A 129 28.23 11.56 -14.77
C LEU A 129 27.71 10.13 -14.91
N ALA A 130 26.40 9.94 -15.04
CA ALA A 130 25.77 8.63 -15.21
C ALA A 130 26.24 7.94 -16.49
N ARG A 131 26.50 8.70 -17.57
CA ARG A 131 27.09 8.18 -18.81
C ARG A 131 28.54 7.77 -18.62
N LYS A 132 29.38 8.66 -18.06
CA LYS A 132 30.80 8.40 -17.84
C LYS A 132 31.03 7.16 -16.97
N LYS A 133 30.19 6.95 -15.95
CA LYS A 133 30.27 5.82 -15.02
C LYS A 133 29.50 4.57 -15.48
N ASN A 134 29.02 4.52 -16.73
CA ASN A 134 28.25 3.39 -17.25
C ASN A 134 27.10 2.96 -16.32
N PHE A 135 26.36 3.92 -15.75
CA PHE A 135 25.31 3.64 -14.76
C PHE A 135 24.27 2.62 -15.24
N LYS A 136 24.05 2.55 -16.56
CA LYS A 136 23.17 1.57 -17.21
C LYS A 136 23.57 0.10 -16.98
N GLN A 137 24.83 -0.18 -16.68
CA GLN A 137 25.34 -1.52 -16.41
C GLN A 137 25.19 -1.93 -14.94
N THR A 138 24.76 -1.02 -14.06
CA THR A 138 24.57 -1.34 -12.65
C THR A 138 23.33 -2.23 -12.45
N ARG A 139 23.39 -3.13 -11.46
CA ARG A 139 22.25 -3.98 -11.08
C ARG A 139 21.01 -3.17 -10.72
N PHE A 140 21.21 -2.01 -10.08
CA PHE A 140 20.14 -1.10 -9.73
C PHE A 140 19.42 -0.57 -10.97
N PHE A 141 20.17 -0.06 -11.95
CA PHE A 141 19.56 0.45 -13.18
C PHE A 141 18.84 -0.67 -13.95
N GLN A 142 19.43 -1.86 -14.05
CA GLN A 142 18.80 -3.01 -14.70
C GLN A 142 17.49 -3.40 -14.00
N PHE A 143 17.48 -3.44 -12.67
CA PHE A 143 16.26 -3.70 -11.91
C PHE A 143 15.18 -2.65 -12.17
N VAL A 144 15.53 -1.35 -12.16
CA VAL A 144 14.57 -0.27 -12.44
C VAL A 144 14.07 -0.36 -13.87
N ASP A 145 14.94 -0.60 -14.84
CA ASP A 145 14.58 -0.71 -16.26
C ASP A 145 13.64 -1.89 -16.53
N GLU A 146 13.94 -3.05 -15.96
CA GLU A 146 13.10 -4.25 -16.07
C GLU A 146 11.73 -4.06 -15.39
N ASN A 147 11.68 -3.30 -14.30
CA ASN A 147 10.50 -3.20 -13.43
C ASN A 147 9.79 -1.85 -13.48
N LEU A 148 10.12 -1.03 -14.48
CA LEU A 148 9.69 0.35 -14.60
C LEU A 148 8.17 0.53 -14.54
N HIS A 149 7.40 -0.29 -15.26
CA HIS A 149 5.94 -0.17 -15.30
C HIS A 149 5.32 -0.39 -13.91
N GLY A 150 5.78 -1.41 -13.18
CA GLY A 150 5.31 -1.66 -11.82
C GLY A 150 5.71 -0.56 -10.84
N LEU A 151 6.93 -0.03 -10.96
CA LEU A 151 7.43 1.06 -10.12
C LEU A 151 6.64 2.36 -10.39
N LEU A 152 6.37 2.70 -11.65
CA LEU A 152 5.54 3.84 -12.03
C LEU A 152 4.12 3.70 -11.48
N LEU A 153 3.52 2.52 -11.65
CA LEU A 153 2.18 2.25 -11.15
C LEU A 153 2.10 2.42 -9.63
N SER A 154 3.01 1.79 -8.91
CA SER A 154 3.17 1.91 -7.46
C SER A 154 3.34 3.37 -7.03
N PHE A 155 4.14 4.15 -7.77
CA PHE A 155 4.37 5.56 -7.44
C PHE A 155 3.12 6.42 -7.59
N LEU A 156 2.31 6.19 -8.63
CA LEU A 156 1.05 6.93 -8.80
C LEU A 156 0.05 6.60 -7.69
N PHE A 157 -0.05 5.33 -7.30
CA PHE A 157 -0.91 4.92 -6.18
C PHE A 157 -0.38 5.42 -4.83
N PHE A 158 0.94 5.49 -4.64
CA PHE A 158 1.53 6.09 -3.43
C PHE A 158 0.99 7.51 -3.20
N ILE A 159 0.88 8.34 -4.24
CA ILE A 159 0.35 9.71 -4.13
C ILE A 159 -1.11 9.69 -3.65
N VAL A 160 -1.95 8.83 -4.21
CA VAL A 160 -3.36 8.69 -3.81
C VAL A 160 -3.47 8.20 -2.37
N TYR A 161 -2.72 7.17 -2.01
CA TYR A 161 -2.72 6.61 -0.66
C TYR A 161 -2.21 7.60 0.39
N LEU A 162 -1.22 8.43 0.04
CA LEU A 162 -0.73 9.48 0.94
C LEU A 162 -1.82 10.54 1.22
N ILE A 163 -2.57 10.95 0.19
CA ILE A 163 -3.72 11.85 0.36
C ILE A 163 -4.72 11.21 1.31
N PHE A 164 -5.12 9.95 1.08
CA PHE A 164 -6.11 9.29 1.93
C PHE A 164 -5.60 9.03 3.35
N ALA A 165 -4.35 8.62 3.53
CA ALA A 165 -3.73 8.48 4.85
C ALA A 165 -3.79 9.78 5.65
N SER A 166 -3.60 10.93 4.99
CA SER A 166 -3.70 12.25 5.63
C SER A 166 -5.12 12.67 6.01
N ILE A 167 -6.15 11.99 5.50
CA ILE A 167 -7.57 12.27 5.76
C ILE A 167 -8.06 11.43 6.93
N PHE A 168 -7.90 10.10 6.83
CA PHE A 168 -8.55 9.17 7.75
C PHE A 168 -7.85 8.99 9.10
N ASN A 169 -6.62 9.52 9.24
CA ASN A 169 -5.82 9.33 10.45
C ASN A 169 -5.61 10.61 11.27
N ARG A 170 -6.40 11.66 11.03
CA ARG A 170 -6.29 12.94 11.76
C ARG A 170 -6.47 12.74 13.27
N PRO A 171 -5.62 13.36 14.13
CA PRO A 171 -5.74 13.24 15.59
C PRO A 171 -7.10 13.63 16.17
N SER A 172 -7.89 14.44 15.45
CA SER A 172 -9.28 14.74 15.79
C SER A 172 -10.16 13.48 15.86
N PHE A 173 -9.83 12.41 15.15
CA PHE A 173 -10.48 11.11 15.25
C PHE A 173 -9.90 10.29 16.40
N PHE A 174 -10.28 10.62 17.63
CA PHE A 174 -9.69 10.06 18.86
C PHE A 174 -10.35 8.77 19.38
N ARG A 175 -11.19 8.12 18.57
CA ARG A 175 -11.83 6.83 18.90
C ARG A 175 -11.60 5.83 17.77
N ASP A 176 -11.61 4.54 18.10
CA ASP A 176 -11.61 3.45 17.12
C ASP A 176 -13.01 3.25 16.52
N ASP A 177 -13.10 2.37 15.53
CA ASP A 177 -14.34 1.94 14.86
C ASP A 177 -15.11 3.04 14.11
N ILE A 178 -14.47 4.21 13.91
CA ILE A 178 -15.05 5.33 13.15
C ILE A 178 -15.16 4.97 11.68
N PHE A 179 -14.10 4.42 11.09
CA PHE A 179 -14.01 4.08 9.68
C PHE A 179 -13.79 2.58 9.54
N PHE A 180 -14.76 1.88 8.95
CA PHE A 180 -14.69 0.47 8.58
C PHE A 180 -14.37 -0.50 9.72
N ASP A 181 -14.80 -0.20 10.95
CA ASP A 181 -14.61 -1.05 12.14
C ASP A 181 -13.12 -1.34 12.42
N ALA A 182 -12.30 -0.30 12.22
CA ALA A 182 -10.84 -0.38 12.22
C ALA A 182 -10.27 0.28 13.49
N ASP A 183 -9.20 -0.29 14.05
CA ASP A 183 -8.53 0.16 15.30
C ASP A 183 -7.59 1.38 15.04
N GLY A 184 -8.04 2.34 14.23
CA GLY A 184 -7.19 3.43 13.71
C GLY A 184 -6.58 4.34 14.78
N ASN A 185 -7.29 4.61 15.88
CA ASN A 185 -6.75 5.42 16.98
C ASN A 185 -5.68 4.65 17.75
N LEU A 186 -5.88 3.35 18.01
CA LEU A 186 -4.88 2.50 18.67
C LEU A 186 -3.57 2.50 17.87
N TYR A 187 -3.66 2.20 16.58
CA TYR A 187 -2.46 2.07 15.77
C TYR A 187 -1.76 3.39 15.50
N ARG A 188 -2.50 4.51 15.51
CA ARG A 188 -1.88 5.84 15.54
C ARG A 188 -1.08 6.06 16.83
N TRP A 189 -1.59 5.67 18.00
CA TRP A 189 -0.82 5.72 19.26
C TRP A 189 0.37 4.77 19.28
N ARG A 190 0.30 3.64 18.57
CA ARG A 190 1.41 2.68 18.47
C ARG A 190 2.50 3.14 17.52
N PHE A 191 2.17 3.78 16.40
CA PHE A 191 3.11 4.05 15.31
C PHE A 191 3.40 5.53 15.08
N ALA A 192 2.44 6.42 15.34
CA ALA A 192 2.44 7.79 14.86
C ALA A 192 2.70 8.84 15.96
N THR A 193 3.14 8.39 17.15
CA THR A 193 3.47 9.24 18.29
C THR A 193 4.85 8.91 18.87
N GLU A 194 5.54 9.94 19.37
CA GLU A 194 6.86 9.81 20.00
C GLU A 194 6.85 8.83 21.17
N ASN A 195 5.81 8.90 22.00
CA ASN A 195 5.56 7.94 23.06
C ASN A 195 4.48 6.96 22.59
N TYR A 196 4.82 5.67 22.48
CA TYR A 196 3.83 4.64 22.16
C TYR A 196 2.83 4.51 23.29
N ARG A 197 1.60 4.11 22.97
CA ARG A 197 0.61 3.68 23.97
C ARG A 197 -0.14 2.47 23.48
N ASP A 198 -0.40 1.55 24.40
CA ASP A 198 -1.28 0.42 24.19
C ASP A 198 -2.33 0.37 25.30
N TYR A 199 -3.60 0.47 24.91
CA TYR A 199 -4.71 0.50 25.84
C TYR A 199 -5.66 -0.69 25.68
N TYR A 200 -5.48 -1.52 24.64
CA TYR A 200 -6.27 -2.75 24.49
C TYR A 200 -5.57 -3.98 25.06
N TRP A 201 -4.23 -3.97 25.17
CA TRP A 201 -3.49 -5.06 25.80
C TRP A 201 -3.84 -6.43 25.18
N ARG A 202 -3.97 -6.47 23.85
CA ARG A 202 -4.35 -7.66 23.10
C ARG A 202 -3.11 -8.48 22.71
N PRO A 203 -3.07 -9.80 22.97
CA PRO A 203 -1.93 -10.66 22.60
C PRO A 203 -1.83 -10.95 21.08
N ALA A 204 -2.73 -10.41 20.25
CA ALA A 204 -2.88 -10.77 18.83
C ALA A 204 -1.72 -10.31 17.92
N HIS A 205 -0.84 -9.42 18.38
CA HIS A 205 0.23 -8.78 17.60
C HIS A 205 1.61 -8.96 18.25
N PRO A 206 2.12 -10.21 18.34
CA PRO A 206 3.13 -10.66 19.32
C PRO A 206 4.40 -9.82 19.42
N PHE A 207 4.83 -9.19 18.33
CA PHE A 207 5.99 -8.31 18.31
C PHE A 207 5.91 -7.24 17.21
N VAL A 208 4.72 -6.69 16.97
CA VAL A 208 4.49 -5.74 15.86
C VAL A 208 5.31 -4.45 15.99
N LEU A 209 5.52 -3.94 17.21
CA LEU A 209 6.18 -2.64 17.40
C LEU A 209 7.65 -2.70 16.99
N ILE A 210 8.37 -3.81 17.26
CA ILE A 210 9.77 -3.96 16.83
C ILE A 210 9.93 -4.14 15.32
N ILE A 211 8.83 -4.43 14.60
CA ILE A 211 8.82 -4.51 13.13
C ILE A 211 8.54 -3.13 12.53
N ILE A 212 7.41 -2.51 12.90
CA ILE A 212 6.89 -1.34 12.18
C ILE A 212 7.46 -0.03 12.73
N ARG A 213 7.55 0.13 14.06
CA ARG A 213 7.92 1.40 14.69
C ARG A 213 9.35 1.86 14.32
N PRO A 214 10.36 0.99 14.20
CA PRO A 214 11.67 1.38 13.69
C PRO A 214 11.63 1.94 12.26
N LEU A 215 10.75 1.41 11.40
CA LEU A 215 10.58 1.92 10.03
C LEU A 215 9.95 3.32 10.04
N VAL A 216 9.00 3.58 10.93
CA VAL A 216 8.47 4.94 11.15
C VAL A 216 9.59 5.85 11.66
N GLY A 217 10.34 5.42 12.69
CA GLY A 217 11.44 6.19 13.26
C GLY A 217 12.52 6.56 12.24
N ALA A 218 12.81 5.70 11.27
CA ALA A 218 13.72 6.01 10.17
C ALA A 218 13.18 7.16 9.29
N LEU A 219 11.87 7.21 9.04
CA LEU A 219 11.23 8.28 8.28
C LEU A 219 11.11 9.58 9.07
N VAL A 220 10.95 9.51 10.40
CA VAL A 220 10.89 10.68 11.29
C VAL A 220 12.09 11.61 11.13
N LEU A 221 13.27 11.06 10.82
CA LEU A 221 14.48 11.85 10.53
C LEU A 221 14.30 12.79 9.32
N PHE A 222 13.55 12.37 8.30
CA PHE A 222 13.25 13.17 7.12
C PHE A 222 12.12 14.18 7.35
N PHE A 223 11.30 13.98 8.39
CA PHE A 223 10.17 14.83 8.75
C PHE A 223 10.45 15.68 10.00
N LYS A 224 11.73 15.89 10.34
CA LYS A 224 12.18 16.70 11.48
C LYS A 224 11.48 16.39 12.81
N GLY A 225 11.21 15.11 13.09
CA GLY A 225 10.55 14.70 14.33
C GLY A 225 9.05 14.43 14.21
N ASP A 226 8.42 14.68 13.06
CA ASP A 226 6.98 14.43 12.89
C ASP A 226 6.67 12.93 12.67
N TRP A 227 6.25 12.28 13.75
CA TRP A 227 5.83 10.88 13.76
C TRP A 227 4.55 10.61 12.97
N LEU A 228 3.66 11.60 12.88
CA LEU A 228 2.36 11.43 12.23
C LEU A 228 2.52 11.34 10.71
N PHE A 229 3.25 12.29 10.13
CA PHE A 229 3.54 12.29 8.70
C PHE A 229 4.50 11.16 8.30
N ALA A 230 5.42 10.77 9.19
CA ALA A 230 6.23 9.57 9.01
C ALA A 230 5.35 8.31 8.90
N ALA A 231 4.35 8.16 9.79
CA ALA A 231 3.41 7.04 9.74
C ALA A 231 2.50 7.08 8.50
N PHE A 232 1.99 8.25 8.10
CA PHE A 232 1.23 8.39 6.83
C PHE A 232 2.05 7.92 5.63
N THR A 233 3.30 8.38 5.58
CA THR A 233 4.22 8.05 4.50
C THR A 233 4.54 6.56 4.48
N LEU A 234 4.81 5.95 5.65
CA LEU A 234 5.07 4.52 5.73
C LEU A 234 3.86 3.68 5.30
N ASN A 235 2.66 4.04 5.73
CA ASN A 235 1.42 3.35 5.37
C ASN A 235 1.21 3.40 3.84
N ALA A 236 1.31 4.60 3.26
CA ALA A 236 1.18 4.81 1.82
C ALA A 236 2.29 4.10 1.02
N LEU A 237 3.55 4.11 1.48
CA LEU A 237 4.66 3.40 0.84
C LEU A 237 4.45 1.89 0.87
N THR A 238 4.01 1.35 2.00
CA THR A 238 3.73 -0.10 2.15
C THR A 238 2.56 -0.51 1.25
N SER A 239 1.55 0.35 1.13
CA SER A 239 0.42 0.16 0.22
C SER A 239 0.83 0.14 -1.25
N ALA A 240 1.66 1.11 -1.63
CA ALA A 240 2.23 1.19 -2.97
C ALA A 240 3.13 -0.02 -3.27
N LEU A 241 3.93 -0.46 -2.29
CA LEU A 241 4.71 -1.68 -2.37
C LEU A 241 3.83 -2.90 -2.66
N CYS A 242 2.65 -3.03 -2.04
CA CYS A 242 1.71 -4.11 -2.37
C CYS A 242 1.33 -4.09 -3.86
N VAL A 243 1.04 -2.91 -4.44
CA VAL A 243 0.75 -2.77 -5.87
C VAL A 243 1.94 -3.22 -6.73
N PHE A 244 3.16 -2.83 -6.36
CA PHE A 244 4.37 -3.30 -7.02
C PHE A 244 4.57 -4.81 -6.90
N LEU A 245 4.33 -5.39 -5.73
CA LEU A 245 4.53 -6.82 -5.49
C LEU A 245 3.51 -7.67 -6.26
N VAL A 246 2.25 -7.22 -6.36
CA VAL A 246 1.25 -7.86 -7.25
C VAL A 246 1.74 -7.81 -8.69
N TRP A 247 2.24 -6.66 -9.14
CA TRP A 247 2.79 -6.53 -10.50
C TRP A 247 3.96 -7.48 -10.73
N TYR A 248 4.89 -7.53 -9.79
CA TYR A 248 6.07 -8.38 -9.85
C TYR A 248 5.68 -9.86 -9.88
N PHE A 249 4.78 -10.27 -9.01
CA PHE A 249 4.27 -11.64 -8.94
C PHE A 249 3.60 -12.03 -10.26
N VAL A 250 2.63 -11.25 -10.74
CA VAL A 250 1.88 -11.57 -11.96
C VAL A 250 2.80 -11.56 -13.18
N LYS A 251 3.72 -10.59 -13.30
CA LYS A 251 4.69 -10.53 -14.41
C LYS A 251 5.54 -11.80 -14.44
N HIS A 252 6.01 -12.28 -13.30
CA HIS A 252 6.88 -13.45 -13.27
C HIS A 252 6.12 -14.78 -13.34
N ALA A 253 4.88 -14.83 -12.86
CA ALA A 253 4.02 -16.00 -12.96
C ALA A 253 3.51 -16.21 -14.40
N THR A 254 3.09 -15.14 -15.08
CA THR A 254 2.49 -15.22 -16.43
C THR A 254 3.47 -14.97 -17.56
N ARG A 255 4.60 -14.29 -17.27
CA ARG A 255 5.56 -13.75 -18.26
C ARG A 255 4.96 -12.68 -19.19
N ILE A 256 3.77 -12.16 -18.88
CA ILE A 256 3.09 -11.13 -19.68
C ILE A 256 2.97 -9.83 -18.88
N SER A 257 3.78 -8.83 -19.25
CA SER A 257 3.87 -7.55 -18.54
C SER A 257 2.55 -6.77 -18.51
N HIS A 258 1.75 -6.84 -19.59
CA HIS A 258 0.47 -6.15 -19.69
C HIS A 258 -0.58 -6.69 -18.74
N HIS A 259 -0.64 -8.02 -18.56
CA HIS A 259 -1.54 -8.63 -17.58
C HIS A 259 -1.17 -8.18 -16.18
N ALA A 260 0.13 -8.16 -15.87
CA ALA A 260 0.63 -7.64 -14.60
C ALA A 260 0.24 -6.19 -14.38
N LEU A 261 0.38 -5.35 -15.41
CA LEU A 261 0.02 -3.94 -15.33
C LEU A 261 -1.47 -3.72 -15.06
N LEU A 262 -2.35 -4.41 -15.80
CA LEU A 262 -3.81 -4.29 -15.62
C LEU A 262 -4.29 -4.85 -14.28
N ILE A 263 -3.84 -6.04 -13.89
CA ILE A 263 -4.23 -6.68 -12.63
C ILE A 263 -3.78 -5.83 -11.44
N SER A 264 -2.57 -5.29 -11.49
CA SER A 264 -2.05 -4.47 -10.39
C SER A 264 -2.71 -3.10 -10.34
N ALA A 265 -3.11 -2.54 -11.49
CA ALA A 265 -3.88 -1.31 -11.53
C ALA A 265 -5.27 -1.51 -10.92
N LEU A 266 -5.94 -2.62 -11.25
CA LEU A 266 -7.21 -3.01 -10.65
C LEU A 266 -7.06 -3.23 -9.14
N PHE A 267 -6.02 -3.96 -8.71
CA PHE A 267 -5.72 -4.15 -7.29
C PHE A 267 -5.50 -2.81 -6.58
N GLY A 268 -4.70 -1.92 -7.15
CA GLY A 268 -4.40 -0.61 -6.55
C GLY A 268 -5.62 0.30 -6.42
N ALA A 269 -6.55 0.23 -7.38
CA ALA A 269 -7.79 1.01 -7.39
C ALA A 269 -8.95 0.31 -6.67
N SER A 270 -8.76 -0.92 -6.19
CA SER A 270 -9.81 -1.67 -5.50
C SER A 270 -10.21 -0.99 -4.19
N SER A 271 -11.48 -1.12 -3.82
CA SER A 271 -12.01 -0.48 -2.61
C SER A 271 -11.32 -1.00 -1.35
N THR A 272 -11.04 -2.31 -1.27
CA THR A 272 -10.28 -2.89 -0.16
C THR A 272 -8.88 -2.30 -0.06
N GLN A 273 -8.16 -2.20 -1.18
CA GLN A 273 -6.82 -1.64 -1.15
C GLN A 273 -6.83 -0.15 -0.79
N LEU A 274 -7.77 0.64 -1.31
CA LEU A 274 -7.90 2.06 -0.97
C LEU A 274 -8.21 2.27 0.53
N VAL A 275 -9.04 1.43 1.13
CA VAL A 275 -9.38 1.49 2.56
C VAL A 275 -8.19 1.09 3.44
N PHE A 276 -7.57 -0.06 3.19
CA PHE A 276 -6.43 -0.49 4.01
C PHE A 276 -5.18 0.37 3.79
N ALA A 277 -5.06 1.01 2.62
CA ALA A 277 -4.02 1.99 2.38
C ALA A 277 -4.26 3.34 3.06
N SER A 278 -5.50 3.63 3.45
CA SER A 278 -5.87 4.92 4.02
C SER A 278 -5.87 4.95 5.54
N ILE A 279 -6.00 3.81 6.22
CA ILE A 279 -6.01 3.74 7.70
C ILE A 279 -4.68 3.18 8.18
N ILE A 280 -4.08 3.82 9.19
CA ILE A 280 -2.89 3.29 9.88
C ILE A 280 -3.34 2.07 10.67
N GLU A 281 -3.00 0.88 10.17
CA GLU A 281 -3.34 -0.39 10.79
C GLU A 281 -2.39 -1.51 10.32
N THR A 282 -2.46 -2.69 10.93
CA THR A 282 -1.55 -3.80 10.64
C THR A 282 -1.83 -4.51 9.31
N TYR A 283 -3.05 -4.40 8.77
CA TYR A 283 -3.48 -5.16 7.59
C TYR A 283 -2.62 -4.92 6.35
N ILE A 284 -2.20 -3.68 6.09
CA ILE A 284 -1.40 -3.39 4.88
C ILE A 284 0.03 -3.92 4.99
N TYR A 285 0.64 -3.82 6.18
CA TYR A 285 1.97 -4.38 6.44
C TYR A 285 1.97 -5.88 6.28
N LEU A 286 0.93 -6.53 6.80
CA LEU A 286 0.73 -7.95 6.60
C LEU A 286 0.56 -8.31 5.12
N SER A 287 -0.28 -7.59 4.38
CA SER A 287 -0.49 -7.81 2.94
C SER A 287 0.83 -7.77 2.17
N ALA A 288 1.69 -6.78 2.46
CA ALA A 288 3.02 -6.70 1.88
C ALA A 288 3.88 -7.94 2.22
N VAL A 289 3.88 -8.38 3.49
CA VAL A 289 4.64 -9.55 3.94
C VAL A 289 4.14 -10.85 3.29
N ALA A 290 2.83 -11.02 3.17
CA ALA A 290 2.22 -12.16 2.50
C ALA A 290 2.61 -12.19 1.00
N LEU A 291 2.54 -11.05 0.31
CA LEU A 291 2.97 -10.93 -1.08
C LEU A 291 4.47 -11.21 -1.25
N VAL A 292 5.32 -10.71 -0.34
CA VAL A 292 6.75 -11.06 -0.31
C VAL A 292 6.92 -12.57 -0.17
N PHE A 293 6.20 -13.22 0.75
CA PHE A 293 6.28 -14.66 0.96
C PHE A 293 5.93 -15.45 -0.33
N LEU A 294 4.85 -15.06 -1.01
CA LEU A 294 4.45 -15.66 -2.29
C LEU A 294 5.52 -15.48 -3.39
N ILE A 295 6.17 -14.31 -3.44
CA ILE A 295 7.26 -14.04 -4.38
C ILE A 295 8.51 -14.86 -4.03
N LEU A 296 8.84 -15.03 -2.75
CA LEU A 296 9.94 -15.89 -2.31
C LEU A 296 9.70 -17.34 -2.73
N LEU A 297 8.47 -17.83 -2.60
CA LEU A 297 8.07 -19.14 -3.12
C LEU A 297 8.25 -19.18 -4.65
N LEU A 298 7.83 -18.13 -5.37
CA LEU A 298 7.79 -18.11 -6.84
C LEU A 298 9.20 -18.13 -7.44
N LYS A 299 10.13 -17.50 -6.73
CA LYS A 299 11.55 -17.40 -7.09
C LYS A 299 12.39 -18.51 -6.48
N ASP A 300 11.76 -19.49 -5.83
CA ASP A 300 12.43 -20.60 -5.15
C ASP A 300 13.58 -20.14 -4.24
N LYS A 301 13.30 -19.14 -3.40
CA LYS A 301 14.29 -18.55 -2.51
C LYS A 301 14.64 -19.48 -1.35
N PRO A 302 15.79 -19.27 -0.68
CA PRO A 302 16.23 -20.11 0.42
C PRO A 302 15.19 -20.21 1.54
N PHE A 303 15.15 -21.36 2.19
CA PHE A 303 14.24 -21.65 3.30
C PHE A 303 14.34 -20.62 4.44
N SER A 304 15.53 -20.11 4.73
CA SER A 304 15.74 -19.07 5.75
C SER A 304 14.97 -17.78 5.46
N ALA A 305 14.84 -17.40 4.19
CA ALA A 305 14.05 -16.24 3.79
C ALA A 305 12.56 -16.47 4.06
N MET A 306 12.06 -17.69 3.80
CA MET A 306 10.67 -18.06 4.10
C MET A 306 10.41 -18.02 5.61
N VAL A 307 11.31 -18.58 6.42
CA VAL A 307 11.23 -18.53 7.88
C VAL A 307 11.18 -17.07 8.36
N LEU A 308 12.08 -16.22 7.87
CA LEU A 308 12.12 -14.80 8.27
C LEU A 308 10.81 -14.08 7.94
N THR A 309 10.33 -14.20 6.69
CA THR A 309 9.06 -13.56 6.29
C THR A 309 7.87 -14.15 7.06
N GLY A 310 7.89 -15.45 7.35
CA GLY A 310 6.91 -16.10 8.21
C GLY A 310 6.86 -15.58 9.64
N LEU A 311 8.03 -15.36 10.24
CA LEU A 311 8.16 -14.76 11.56
C LEU A 311 7.63 -13.32 11.56
N ILE A 312 7.95 -12.53 10.53
CA ILE A 312 7.40 -11.18 10.39
C ILE A 312 5.87 -11.24 10.31
N ALA A 313 5.31 -12.15 9.51
CA ALA A 313 3.85 -12.33 9.42
C ALA A 313 3.22 -12.68 10.78
N PHE A 314 3.80 -13.64 11.51
CA PHE A 314 3.36 -14.01 12.85
C PHE A 314 3.44 -12.83 13.82
N GLY A 315 4.53 -12.08 13.79
CA GLY A 315 4.77 -10.93 14.66
C GLY A 315 3.79 -9.80 14.44
N ILE A 316 3.34 -9.62 13.19
CA ILE A 316 2.28 -8.68 12.86
C ILE A 316 0.94 -9.23 13.33
N THR A 317 0.58 -10.49 13.07
CA THR A 317 -0.68 -11.08 13.55
C THR A 317 -0.60 -12.61 13.65
N ILE A 318 -1.03 -13.17 14.78
CA ILE A 318 -0.97 -14.63 15.03
C ILE A 318 -1.71 -15.44 13.96
N SER A 319 -2.93 -15.03 13.57
CA SER A 319 -3.76 -15.77 12.62
C SER A 319 -3.12 -15.95 11.24
N ASN A 320 -2.25 -15.03 10.85
CA ASN A 320 -1.81 -14.91 9.47
C ASN A 320 -0.53 -15.69 9.16
N ILE A 321 0.11 -16.27 10.19
CA ILE A 321 1.04 -17.37 9.91
C ILE A 321 0.31 -18.53 9.22
N GLY A 322 -1.00 -18.72 9.47
CA GLY A 322 -1.81 -19.70 8.75
C GLY A 322 -1.71 -19.52 7.23
N GLN A 323 -1.72 -18.27 6.73
CA GLN A 323 -1.61 -18.00 5.30
C GLN A 323 -0.23 -18.40 4.74
N THR A 324 0.85 -18.16 5.48
CA THR A 324 2.20 -18.57 5.04
C THR A 324 2.38 -20.10 5.12
N PHE A 325 1.78 -20.77 6.09
CA PHE A 325 1.73 -22.24 6.17
C PHE A 325 0.96 -22.83 4.98
N LEU A 326 -0.24 -22.32 4.67
CA LEU A 326 -1.05 -22.79 3.55
C LEU A 326 -0.32 -22.56 2.23
N ALA A 327 0.29 -21.38 2.05
CA ALA A 327 1.09 -21.08 0.87
C ALA A 327 2.29 -22.04 0.71
N HIS A 328 3.00 -22.33 1.80
CA HIS A 328 4.12 -23.26 1.77
C HIS A 328 3.66 -24.70 1.49
N LEU A 329 2.57 -25.14 2.14
CA LEU A 329 1.98 -26.46 1.97
C LEU A 329 1.57 -26.70 0.51
N PHE A 330 0.80 -25.80 -0.10
CA PHE A 330 0.26 -26.03 -1.43
C PHE A 330 1.30 -25.87 -2.54
N VAL A 331 2.26 -24.94 -2.39
CA VAL A 331 3.29 -24.66 -3.40
C VAL A 331 4.48 -25.60 -3.30
N LYS A 332 5.05 -25.80 -2.09
CA LYS A 332 6.22 -26.69 -1.92
C LYS A 332 5.84 -28.16 -1.76
N ARG A 333 4.67 -28.45 -1.16
CA ARG A 333 4.19 -29.81 -0.90
C ARG A 333 5.19 -30.68 -0.15
N ASN A 334 6.06 -30.07 0.64
CA ASN A 334 7.10 -30.75 1.41
C ASN A 334 6.76 -30.69 2.90
N LEU A 335 6.19 -31.78 3.41
CA LEU A 335 5.73 -31.86 4.81
C LEU A 335 6.89 -31.73 5.81
N LYS A 336 8.06 -32.30 5.49
CA LYS A 336 9.24 -32.18 6.36
C LYS A 336 9.68 -30.72 6.50
N GLN A 337 9.72 -30.00 5.38
CA GLN A 337 10.06 -28.58 5.37
C GLN A 337 9.00 -27.73 6.09
N LEU A 338 7.72 -28.07 5.95
CA LEU A 338 6.61 -27.42 6.65
C LEU A 338 6.68 -27.62 8.18
N ILE A 339 6.99 -28.83 8.64
CA ILE A 339 7.19 -29.12 10.06
C ILE A 339 8.39 -28.33 10.59
N LEU A 340 9.50 -28.33 9.86
CA LEU A 340 10.68 -27.55 10.25
C LEU A 340 10.39 -26.05 10.30
N TYR A 341 9.63 -25.53 9.33
CA TYR A 341 9.18 -24.14 9.30
C TYR A 341 8.42 -23.80 10.57
N GLY A 342 7.43 -24.62 10.93
CA GLY A 342 6.64 -24.42 12.14
C GLY A 342 7.46 -24.50 13.44
N MET A 343 8.33 -25.49 13.56
CA MET A 343 9.20 -25.62 14.75
C MET A 343 10.10 -24.40 14.91
N ILE A 344 10.72 -23.92 13.84
CA ILE A 344 11.60 -22.74 13.91
C ILE A 344 10.78 -21.48 14.21
N SER A 345 9.62 -21.31 13.58
CA SER A 345 8.74 -20.16 13.85
C SER A 345 8.30 -20.11 15.31
N VAL A 346 7.91 -21.25 15.89
CA VAL A 346 7.52 -21.35 17.31
C VAL A 346 8.72 -21.16 18.25
N ALA A 347 9.89 -21.70 17.91
CA ALA A 347 11.08 -21.51 18.73
C ALA A 347 11.54 -20.05 18.79
N LEU A 348 11.36 -19.29 17.70
CA LEU A 348 11.82 -17.90 17.60
C LEU A 348 10.76 -16.86 18.02
N VAL A 349 9.46 -17.17 17.96
CA VAL A 349 8.43 -16.21 18.41
C VAL A 349 8.55 -15.88 19.89
N VAL A 350 8.87 -16.87 20.74
CA VAL A 350 9.02 -16.65 22.19
C VAL A 350 10.10 -15.61 22.51
N PRO A 351 11.37 -15.79 22.11
CA PRO A 351 12.40 -14.78 22.38
C PRO A 351 12.12 -13.44 21.70
N LEU A 352 11.49 -13.41 20.52
CA LEU A 352 11.12 -12.14 19.85
C LEU A 352 10.01 -11.40 20.61
N SER A 353 9.03 -12.10 21.16
CA SER A 353 7.98 -11.51 21.99
C SER A 353 8.53 -11.03 23.34
N LEU A 354 9.47 -11.78 23.94
CA LEU A 354 10.19 -11.33 25.13
C LEU A 354 11.00 -10.05 24.84
N LEU A 355 11.73 -10.01 23.72
CA LEU A 355 12.47 -8.83 23.29
C LEU A 355 11.53 -7.65 23.04
N HIS A 356 10.38 -7.88 22.41
CA HIS A 356 9.37 -6.86 22.19
C HIS A 356 8.91 -6.24 23.51
N ASN A 357 8.58 -7.05 24.52
CA ASN A 357 8.16 -6.55 25.82
C ASN A 357 9.32 -5.95 26.62
N PHE A 358 10.57 -6.33 26.34
CA PHE A 358 11.74 -5.66 26.90
C PHE A 358 11.91 -4.24 26.33
N VAL A 359 11.72 -4.07 25.01
CA VAL A 359 11.83 -2.76 24.33
C VAL A 359 10.59 -1.89 24.57
N TYR A 360 9.41 -2.51 24.67
CA TYR A 360 8.11 -1.86 24.85
C TYR A 360 7.35 -2.51 26.01
N PRO A 361 7.71 -2.20 27.27
CA PRO A 361 7.17 -2.87 28.47
C PRO A 361 5.65 -2.77 28.64
N ASP A 362 5.00 -1.75 28.08
CA ASP A 362 3.57 -1.48 28.22
C ASP A 362 2.77 -1.89 26.97
N SER A 363 3.37 -2.63 26.05
CA SER A 363 2.80 -2.84 24.71
C SER A 363 1.76 -3.96 24.61
N GLN A 364 1.76 -4.96 25.49
CA GLN A 364 0.76 -6.04 25.56
C GLN A 364 1.21 -7.12 26.56
N PRO A 365 0.26 -7.92 27.09
CA PRO A 365 0.59 -9.19 27.71
C PRO A 365 1.22 -10.13 26.68
N TYR A 366 1.98 -11.11 27.15
CA TYR A 366 2.65 -12.08 26.29
C TYR A 366 1.65 -12.81 25.39
N PHE A 367 2.05 -13.21 24.18
CA PHE A 367 1.11 -13.81 23.22
C PHE A 367 0.47 -15.13 23.69
N TRP A 368 1.06 -15.77 24.70
CA TRP A 368 0.55 -16.98 25.36
C TRP A 368 -0.39 -16.68 26.54
N ASP A 369 -0.56 -15.42 26.95
CA ASP A 369 -1.61 -15.00 27.87
C ASP A 369 -2.90 -14.69 27.09
N LEU A 370 -3.81 -15.66 27.08
CA LEU A 370 -5.09 -15.57 26.37
C LEU A 370 -6.21 -14.97 27.22
N THR A 371 -5.94 -14.54 28.46
CA THR A 371 -6.95 -13.98 29.36
C THR A 371 -7.69 -12.78 28.75
N PRO A 372 -7.00 -11.81 28.10
CA PRO A 372 -7.68 -10.67 27.46
C PRO A 372 -8.60 -11.08 26.30
N LEU A 373 -8.29 -12.17 25.60
CA LEU A 373 -9.09 -12.66 24.46
C LEU A 373 -10.45 -13.22 24.91
N GLN A 374 -10.62 -13.61 26.17
CA GLN A 374 -11.93 -14.04 26.67
C GLN A 374 -12.96 -12.92 26.57
N ARG A 375 -12.52 -11.66 26.70
CA ARG A 375 -13.40 -10.51 26.52
C ARG A 375 -13.84 -10.36 25.07
N GLU A 376 -13.05 -10.76 24.09
CA GLU A 376 -13.38 -10.69 22.64
C GLU A 376 -14.45 -11.71 22.20
N GLY A 377 -14.89 -12.60 23.09
CA GLY A 377 -15.97 -13.56 22.79
C GLY A 377 -17.29 -12.91 22.36
N HIS A 378 -17.54 -11.65 22.71
CA HIS A 378 -18.72 -10.90 22.24
C HIS A 378 -18.68 -10.57 20.74
N ASN A 379 -17.49 -10.55 20.13
CA ASN A 379 -17.28 -10.37 18.69
C ASN A 379 -17.27 -11.70 17.94
N SER A 380 -17.43 -12.82 18.65
CA SER A 380 -17.66 -14.12 18.04
C SER A 380 -19.13 -14.30 17.74
N PHE A 381 -19.44 -14.64 16.50
CA PHE A 381 -20.83 -14.76 16.09
C PHE A 381 -21.13 -16.09 15.39
N PRO A 382 -22.36 -16.64 15.54
CA PRO A 382 -22.69 -17.94 14.97
C PRO A 382 -22.66 -17.95 13.44
N PRO A 383 -22.25 -19.05 12.80
CA PRO A 383 -22.34 -19.19 11.35
C PRO A 383 -23.82 -19.24 10.93
N THR A 384 -24.23 -18.35 10.04
CA THR A 384 -25.60 -18.29 9.49
C THR A 384 -25.55 -18.10 7.98
N ALA A 385 -26.61 -18.50 7.27
CA ALA A 385 -26.71 -18.28 5.82
C ALA A 385 -26.62 -16.79 5.46
N GLN A 386 -27.18 -15.90 6.29
CA GLN A 386 -27.07 -14.45 6.11
C GLN A 386 -25.60 -13.97 6.20
N ARG A 387 -24.81 -14.52 7.15
CA ARG A 387 -23.38 -14.24 7.24
C ARG A 387 -22.57 -14.80 6.08
N ALA A 388 -22.90 -16.00 5.62
CA ALA A 388 -22.24 -16.58 4.44
C ALA A 388 -22.49 -15.72 3.19
N ASN A 389 -23.73 -15.29 2.97
CA ASN A 389 -24.07 -14.35 1.89
C ASN A 389 -23.27 -13.05 2.01
N TYR A 390 -23.22 -12.47 3.21
CA TYR A 390 -22.43 -11.27 3.48
C TYR A 390 -20.94 -11.46 3.15
N LEU A 391 -20.32 -12.54 3.63
CA LEU A 391 -18.90 -12.82 3.41
C LEU A 391 -18.59 -12.94 1.92
N VAL A 392 -19.45 -13.64 1.16
CA VAL A 392 -19.33 -13.73 -0.30
C VAL A 392 -19.48 -12.37 -0.96
N ARG A 393 -20.47 -11.56 -0.57
CA ARG A 393 -20.66 -10.21 -1.13
C ARG A 393 -19.46 -9.30 -0.87
N VAL A 394 -18.89 -9.35 0.33
CA VAL A 394 -17.74 -8.52 0.67
C VAL A 394 -16.51 -8.94 -0.11
N MET A 395 -16.14 -10.22 -0.02
CA MET A 395 -14.94 -10.75 -0.66
C MET A 395 -15.00 -10.66 -2.19
N ALA A 396 -16.15 -10.96 -2.79
CA ALA A 396 -16.27 -11.03 -4.25
C ALA A 396 -16.63 -9.68 -4.88
N LEU A 397 -17.45 -8.84 -4.24
CA LEU A 397 -18.01 -7.63 -4.87
C LEU A 397 -17.49 -6.36 -4.22
N HIS A 398 -17.70 -6.19 -2.90
CA HIS A 398 -17.39 -4.93 -2.22
C HIS A 398 -15.90 -4.62 -2.21
N SER A 399 -15.04 -5.64 -2.27
CA SER A 399 -13.59 -5.45 -2.35
C SER A 399 -13.14 -4.73 -3.61
N VAL A 400 -13.88 -4.87 -4.71
CA VAL A 400 -13.52 -4.29 -6.02
C VAL A 400 -14.38 -3.09 -6.36
N VAL A 401 -15.68 -3.15 -6.08
CA VAL A 401 -16.63 -2.05 -6.30
C VAL A 401 -17.25 -1.64 -4.97
N SER A 402 -16.99 -0.42 -4.49
CA SER A 402 -17.51 0.03 -3.20
C SER A 402 -19.02 0.25 -3.28
N PRO A 403 -19.82 -0.33 -2.37
CA PRO A 403 -21.20 0.09 -2.15
C PRO A 403 -21.23 1.44 -1.41
N GLU A 404 -22.44 1.99 -1.25
CA GLU A 404 -22.66 3.12 -0.35
C GLU A 404 -22.53 2.63 1.10
N PRO A 405 -21.62 3.24 1.89
CA PRO A 405 -21.37 2.75 3.23
C PRO A 405 -22.55 3.04 4.15
N LEU A 406 -22.71 2.19 5.16
CA LEU A 406 -23.68 2.39 6.23
C LEU A 406 -23.16 3.48 7.17
N VAL A 407 -23.93 4.56 7.29
CA VAL A 407 -23.70 5.59 8.30
C VAL A 407 -24.48 5.24 9.55
N ILE A 408 -23.77 4.98 10.65
CA ILE A 408 -24.36 4.65 11.95
C ILE A 408 -24.21 5.86 12.87
N ILE A 409 -25.35 6.34 13.35
CA ILE A 409 -25.47 7.40 14.35
C ILE A 409 -25.72 6.71 15.68
N ASP A 410 -24.90 7.03 16.67
CA ASP A 410 -24.96 6.50 18.04
C ASP A 410 -24.77 7.69 18.98
N ASP A 411 -25.70 7.91 19.91
CA ASP A 411 -25.75 9.12 20.74
C ASP A 411 -24.53 9.21 21.70
N ASP A 412 -23.85 8.09 21.95
CA ASP A 412 -22.66 8.01 22.81
C ASP A 412 -21.34 8.31 22.06
N PHE A 413 -21.39 8.47 20.73
CA PHE A 413 -20.21 8.71 19.90
C PHE A 413 -20.19 10.12 19.29
N PRO A 414 -19.07 10.85 19.40
CA PRO A 414 -18.94 12.21 18.86
C PRO A 414 -18.79 12.25 17.33
N PHE A 415 -18.75 11.08 16.67
CA PHE A 415 -18.56 10.94 15.23
C PHE A 415 -19.57 9.96 14.63
N GLN A 416 -19.98 10.23 13.40
CA GLN A 416 -20.70 9.24 12.60
C GLN A 416 -19.76 8.09 12.23
N ARG A 417 -20.21 6.85 12.45
CA ARG A 417 -19.45 5.65 12.06
C ARG A 417 -19.81 5.24 10.64
N THR A 418 -18.80 4.86 9.86
CA THR A 418 -18.94 4.49 8.44
C THR A 418 -18.52 3.05 8.24
N TRP A 419 -19.47 2.13 8.04
CA TRP A 419 -19.20 0.69 7.96
C TRP A 419 -19.70 0.08 6.65
N MET A 420 -19.16 -1.07 6.25
CA MET A 420 -19.71 -1.85 5.12
C MET A 420 -20.81 -2.83 5.55
N PHE A 421 -20.91 -3.09 6.85
CA PHE A 421 -21.88 -3.98 7.45
C PHE A 421 -22.11 -3.62 8.90
N ARG A 422 -23.29 -3.97 9.43
CA ARG A 422 -23.58 -3.95 10.86
C ARG A 422 -23.97 -5.35 11.26
N ALA A 423 -23.20 -5.96 12.16
CA ALA A 423 -23.57 -7.24 12.75
C ALA A 423 -24.96 -7.14 13.40
N ALA A 424 -25.75 -8.22 13.32
CA ALA A 424 -27.02 -8.30 14.03
C ALA A 424 -26.75 -8.27 15.55
N ILE A 425 -26.88 -7.10 16.16
CA ILE A 425 -26.74 -6.89 17.60
C ILE A 425 -28.14 -6.65 18.17
N LYS A 426 -28.44 -7.23 19.35
CA LYS A 426 -29.67 -6.95 20.13
C LYS A 426 -30.99 -7.10 19.35
N LYS A 427 -31.21 -8.25 18.69
CA LYS A 427 -32.44 -8.59 17.92
C LYS A 427 -32.69 -7.75 16.66
N GLU A 428 -31.82 -6.80 16.32
CA GLU A 428 -31.92 -6.08 15.04
C GLU A 428 -31.42 -6.95 13.87
N PRO A 429 -32.05 -6.86 12.69
CA PRO A 429 -31.56 -7.56 11.51
C PRO A 429 -30.19 -7.01 11.09
N MET A 430 -29.30 -7.90 10.65
CA MET A 430 -28.03 -7.51 10.04
C MET A 430 -28.29 -6.57 8.86
N ARG A 431 -27.57 -5.44 8.82
CA ARG A 431 -27.64 -4.48 7.71
C ARG A 431 -26.37 -4.59 6.89
N ILE A 432 -26.53 -4.55 5.58
CA ILE A 432 -25.43 -4.66 4.60
C ILE A 432 -25.53 -3.46 3.66
N ALA A 433 -24.40 -2.83 3.38
CA ALA A 433 -24.26 -1.77 2.39
C ALA A 433 -24.86 -2.17 1.03
N ARG A 434 -25.40 -1.20 0.29
CA ARG A 434 -26.08 -1.40 -0.99
C ARG A 434 -25.49 -0.49 -2.07
N TYR A 435 -25.73 -0.87 -3.31
CA TYR A 435 -25.43 -0.03 -4.47
C TYR A 435 -26.73 0.67 -4.84
N GLU A 436 -26.82 1.99 -4.67
CA GLU A 436 -28.07 2.73 -4.94
C GLU A 436 -28.02 3.50 -6.26
N SER A 437 -26.84 3.59 -6.89
CA SER A 437 -26.66 4.27 -8.18
C SER A 437 -26.64 3.29 -9.36
N VAL A 438 -27.20 3.73 -10.49
CA VAL A 438 -27.18 2.98 -11.77
C VAL A 438 -25.75 2.61 -12.18
N LEU A 439 -24.79 3.50 -11.96
CA LEU A 439 -23.38 3.25 -12.22
C LEU A 439 -22.82 2.16 -11.29
N GLY A 440 -23.12 2.24 -9.99
CA GLY A 440 -22.69 1.24 -9.01
C GLY A 440 -23.25 -0.15 -9.32
N GLU A 441 -24.56 -0.24 -9.58
CA GLU A 441 -25.22 -1.48 -9.96
C GLU A 441 -24.63 -2.07 -11.26
N GLY A 442 -24.46 -1.24 -12.29
CA GLY A 442 -23.89 -1.66 -13.56
C GLY A 442 -22.46 -2.20 -13.43
N LEU A 443 -21.61 -1.53 -12.63
CA LEU A 443 -20.24 -1.97 -12.37
C LEU A 443 -20.19 -3.30 -11.61
N VAL A 444 -21.06 -3.49 -10.63
CA VAL A 444 -21.15 -4.74 -9.87
C VAL A 444 -21.59 -5.90 -10.76
N LEU A 445 -22.59 -5.69 -11.62
CA LEU A 445 -23.04 -6.69 -12.58
C LEU A 445 -21.94 -7.05 -13.58
N ALA A 446 -21.23 -6.05 -14.11
CA ALA A 446 -20.09 -6.28 -14.99
C ALA A 446 -18.98 -7.09 -14.29
N TRP A 447 -18.65 -6.72 -13.05
CA TRP A 447 -17.67 -7.43 -12.24
C TRP A 447 -18.10 -8.87 -11.93
N ALA A 448 -19.36 -9.08 -11.55
CA ALA A 448 -19.92 -10.41 -11.33
C ALA A 448 -19.85 -11.28 -12.61
N GLY A 449 -20.15 -10.69 -13.78
CA GLY A 449 -20.00 -11.36 -15.07
C GLY A 449 -18.55 -11.77 -15.36
N MET A 450 -17.59 -10.89 -15.07
CA MET A 450 -16.16 -11.20 -15.20
C MET A 450 -15.71 -12.30 -14.24
N LEU A 451 -16.17 -12.28 -12.98
CA LEU A 451 -15.89 -13.33 -12.01
C LEU A 451 -16.47 -14.68 -12.45
N ALA A 452 -17.71 -14.70 -12.95
CA ALA A 452 -18.35 -15.92 -13.44
C ALA A 452 -17.57 -16.50 -14.64
N LEU A 453 -17.22 -15.66 -15.62
CA LEU A 453 -16.41 -16.08 -16.76
C LEU A 453 -15.02 -16.57 -16.32
N GLY A 454 -14.36 -15.82 -15.43
CA GLY A 454 -13.07 -16.18 -14.84
C GLY A 454 -13.13 -17.52 -14.12
N GLY A 455 -14.17 -17.77 -13.32
CA GLY A 455 -14.41 -19.02 -12.63
C GLY A 455 -14.62 -20.20 -13.59
N ILE A 456 -15.42 -20.01 -14.65
CA ILE A 456 -15.61 -21.05 -15.69
C ILE A 456 -14.29 -21.37 -16.39
N LEU A 457 -13.53 -20.34 -16.79
CA LEU A 457 -12.23 -20.51 -17.45
C LEU A 457 -11.20 -21.14 -16.51
N PHE A 458 -11.25 -20.80 -15.22
CA PHE A 458 -10.42 -21.39 -14.19
C PHE A 458 -10.72 -22.88 -14.02
N LEU A 459 -11.98 -23.26 -13.80
CA LEU A 459 -12.39 -24.66 -13.66
C LEU A 459 -12.05 -25.49 -14.90
N LYS A 460 -12.23 -24.92 -16.11
CA LYS A 460 -11.85 -25.56 -17.37
C LYS A 460 -10.35 -25.86 -17.46
N ASN A 461 -9.51 -25.07 -16.80
CA ASN A 461 -8.05 -25.16 -16.90
C ASN A 461 -7.36 -25.60 -15.59
N ILE A 462 -8.11 -25.92 -14.52
CA ILE A 462 -7.55 -26.19 -13.19
C ILE A 462 -6.54 -27.34 -13.18
N ARG A 463 -6.72 -28.34 -14.05
CA ARG A 463 -5.81 -29.48 -14.20
C ARG A 463 -4.59 -29.22 -15.08
N LYS A 464 -4.52 -28.09 -15.78
CA LYS A 464 -3.42 -27.76 -16.71
C LYS A 464 -2.26 -27.03 -16.03
N GLN A 465 -2.46 -26.46 -14.84
CA GLN A 465 -1.46 -25.67 -14.11
C GLN A 465 -1.34 -26.17 -12.67
N ASP A 466 -0.68 -27.31 -12.46
CA ASP A 466 -0.46 -27.86 -11.11
C ASP A 466 0.77 -27.24 -10.42
N ASN A 467 0.73 -25.94 -10.16
CA ASN A 467 1.82 -25.20 -9.50
C ASN A 467 1.51 -24.82 -8.04
N GLY A 468 0.39 -25.29 -7.49
CA GLY A 468 -0.02 -25.07 -6.09
C GLY A 468 -0.51 -23.67 -5.75
N TYR A 469 -0.14 -22.64 -6.53
CA TYR A 469 -0.53 -21.25 -6.27
C TYR A 469 -2.03 -21.02 -6.29
N PHE A 470 -2.76 -21.72 -7.17
CA PHE A 470 -4.21 -21.59 -7.22
C PHE A 470 -4.88 -22.06 -5.93
N LEU A 471 -4.39 -23.14 -5.31
CA LEU A 471 -4.90 -23.62 -4.02
C LEU A 471 -4.55 -22.62 -2.92
N THR A 472 -3.31 -22.12 -2.92
CA THR A 472 -2.91 -21.05 -2.00
C THR A 472 -3.90 -19.90 -2.03
N PHE A 473 -4.16 -19.29 -3.20
CA PHE A 473 -5.08 -18.16 -3.31
C PHE A 473 -6.55 -18.47 -2.96
N ILE A 474 -6.98 -19.73 -3.01
CA ILE A 474 -8.34 -20.12 -2.61
C ILE A 474 -8.45 -20.25 -1.08
N PHE A 475 -7.38 -20.70 -0.42
CA PHE A 475 -7.39 -21.03 1.00
C PHE A 475 -6.77 -19.94 1.90
N THR A 476 -6.10 -18.94 1.34
CA THR A 476 -5.53 -17.78 2.04
C THR A 476 -6.34 -16.53 1.81
#